data_AF-A0A8H4RCR6-F1
#
_entry.id   AF-A0A8H4RCR6-F1
#
_cell.length_a   1.000
_cell.length_b   1.000
_cell.length_c   1.000
_cell.angle_alpha   90.00
_cell.angle_beta   90.00
_cell.angle_gamma   90.00
#
_symmetry.space_group_name_H-M   'P 1'
#
loop_
_entity.id
_entity.type
_entity.pdbx_description
1 polymer ?
#
loop_
_entity_poly.entity_id
_entity_poly.type
_entity_poly.pdbx_seq_one_letter_code
_entity_poly.pdbx_strand_id
1 'polypeptide(L)'
;MYSGQPAAAKELWRTPRNFYSVDREVSIAKRLKNLTHARIASLLDQTWKPGQSDAIDLYILYSPLSTSNFLALYKSKASLDTRTRLFTQVLEGIAFLHENGITHRDIKPANLTVRSYDPPDAQIIDFGCATTETKTLYDRPGTIPYLAPEQRDGQYHDLSVDYWACALVGAELIGLKRNNERIGDEGLKTIHSWLDQQNSNAVVKSCRAMLKVEPEGRMTAEKVLEEYLDPYRGDMKKGSKRALDAP
;
A
#
# COMPACT_ATOMS: atom_id res chain seq x y z
N MET A 1 2.17 -15.33 21.90
CA MET A 1 1.68 -16.73 21.99
C MET A 1 0.61 -16.92 20.92
N TYR A 2 0.95 -17.64 19.85
CA TYR A 2 0.14 -17.81 18.64
C TYR A 2 -1.21 -18.50 18.93
N SER A 3 -2.31 -17.93 18.44
CA SER A 3 -3.69 -18.34 18.75
C SER A 3 -4.22 -19.53 17.95
N GLY A 4 -3.37 -20.21 17.17
CA GLY A 4 -3.74 -21.33 16.30
C GLY A 4 -4.40 -20.93 14.97
N GLN A 5 -4.59 -19.65 14.71
CA GLN A 5 -5.08 -19.14 13.42
C GLN A 5 -3.95 -19.10 12.37
N PRO A 6 -4.14 -19.62 11.14
CA PRO A 6 -3.11 -19.59 10.10
C PRO A 6 -2.53 -18.19 9.87
N ALA A 7 -1.20 -18.08 9.92
CA ALA A 7 -0.48 -16.84 9.63
C ALA A 7 0.59 -17.06 8.57
N ALA A 8 0.86 -16.00 7.81
CA ALA A 8 2.09 -15.88 7.04
C ALA A 8 3.22 -15.48 7.98
N ALA A 9 4.38 -16.14 7.86
CA ALA A 9 5.58 -15.79 8.59
C ALA A 9 6.63 -15.26 7.61
N LYS A 10 7.07 -14.00 7.79
CA LYS A 10 8.20 -13.42 7.04
C LYS A 10 9.43 -13.50 7.92
N GLU A 11 10.42 -14.26 7.47
CA GLU A 11 11.71 -14.36 8.12
C GLU A 11 12.66 -13.27 7.58
N LEU A 12 13.08 -12.36 8.45
CA LEU A 12 13.97 -11.25 8.12
C LEU A 12 15.35 -11.51 8.71
N TRP A 13 16.32 -11.70 7.83
CA TRP A 13 17.72 -11.85 8.19
C TRP A 13 18.42 -10.49 8.08
N ARG A 14 18.87 -9.95 9.21
CA ARG A 14 19.62 -8.69 9.24
C ARG A 14 21.09 -8.95 8.92
N THR A 15 21.56 -8.37 7.83
CA THR A 15 22.93 -8.43 7.32
C THR A 15 23.45 -7.00 7.12
N PRO A 16 24.77 -6.77 6.95
CA PRO A 16 25.28 -5.44 6.64
C PRO A 16 24.65 -4.79 5.40
N ARG A 17 24.16 -5.57 4.43
CA ARG A 17 23.58 -5.05 3.18
C ARG A 17 22.13 -4.57 3.31
N ASN A 18 21.36 -5.16 4.22
CA ASN A 18 19.93 -4.87 4.40
C ASN A 18 19.58 -4.38 5.82
N PHE A 19 20.61 -4.02 6.59
CA PHE A 19 20.51 -3.56 7.97
C PHE A 19 19.43 -2.50 8.15
N TYR A 20 19.47 -1.45 7.32
CA TYR A 20 18.55 -0.32 7.40
C TYR A 20 17.11 -0.68 7.02
N SER A 21 16.91 -1.55 6.01
CA SER A 21 15.55 -1.93 5.59
C SER A 21 14.89 -2.84 6.62
N VAL A 22 15.63 -3.77 7.22
CA VAL A 22 15.10 -4.67 8.27
C VAL A 22 14.72 -3.86 9.51
N ASP A 23 15.59 -2.95 9.97
CA ASP A 23 15.30 -2.11 11.13
C ASP A 23 14.08 -1.23 10.94
N ARG A 24 13.97 -0.64 9.76
CA ARG A 24 12.85 0.18 9.35
C ARG A 24 11.55 -0.64 9.36
N GLU A 25 11.54 -1.82 8.75
CA GLU A 25 10.36 -2.70 8.74
C GLU A 25 9.93 -3.07 10.16
N VAL A 26 10.87 -3.47 11.01
CA VAL A 26 10.61 -3.83 12.41
C VAL A 26 10.12 -2.64 13.22
N SER A 27 10.69 -1.45 13.03
CA SER A 27 10.29 -0.22 13.72
C SER A 27 8.86 0.20 13.35
N ILE A 28 8.54 0.20 12.06
CA ILE A 28 7.19 0.51 11.56
C ILE A 28 6.19 -0.55 12.05
N ALA A 29 6.54 -1.83 11.98
CA ALA A 29 5.68 -2.92 12.47
C ALA A 29 5.35 -2.78 13.96
N LYS A 30 6.33 -2.40 14.80
CA LYS A 30 6.12 -2.11 16.22
C LYS A 30 5.19 -0.92 16.44
N ARG A 31 5.32 0.15 15.66
CA ARG A 31 4.44 1.33 15.72
C ARG A 31 3.01 0.96 15.35
N LEU A 32 2.83 0.22 14.25
CA LEU A 32 1.54 -0.22 13.74
C LEU A 32 0.83 -1.23 14.66
N LYS A 33 1.59 -2.01 15.44
CA LYS A 33 1.03 -2.97 16.42
C LYS A 33 0.05 -2.30 17.40
N ASN A 34 0.28 -1.04 17.76
CA ASN A 34 -0.58 -0.29 18.69
C ASN A 34 -1.69 0.52 18.01
N LEU A 35 -1.72 0.56 16.67
CA LEU A 35 -2.62 1.40 15.88
C LEU A 35 -3.50 0.55 14.96
N THR A 36 -3.73 -0.72 15.29
CA THR A 36 -4.33 -1.75 14.42
C THR A 36 -5.44 -1.24 13.48
N HIS A 37 -5.30 -1.50 12.19
CA HIS A 37 -6.28 -1.15 11.16
C HIS A 37 -6.57 -2.35 10.25
N ALA A 38 -7.84 -2.56 9.88
CA ALA A 38 -8.27 -3.74 9.13
C ALA A 38 -7.56 -3.92 7.77
N ARG A 39 -7.12 -2.81 7.17
CA ARG A 39 -6.47 -2.75 5.84
C ARG A 39 -4.94 -2.80 5.91
N ILE A 40 -4.37 -2.91 7.10
CA ILE A 40 -2.93 -2.99 7.32
C ILE A 40 -2.61 -4.34 7.93
N ALA A 41 -1.62 -5.05 7.39
CA ALA A 41 -1.15 -6.26 8.03
C ALA A 41 -0.53 -5.94 9.39
N SER A 42 -1.13 -6.49 10.44
CA SER A 42 -0.64 -6.37 11.80
C SER A 42 0.45 -7.38 12.08
N LEU A 43 1.50 -6.94 12.79
CA LEU A 43 2.48 -7.82 13.41
C LEU A 43 1.83 -8.60 14.56
N LEU A 44 1.65 -9.92 14.40
CA LEU A 44 1.06 -10.75 15.45
C LEU A 44 2.07 -11.09 16.57
N ASP A 45 3.30 -11.45 16.20
CA ASP A 45 4.39 -11.75 17.13
C ASP A 45 5.74 -11.42 16.47
N GLN A 46 6.77 -11.21 17.29
CA GLN A 46 8.15 -11.12 16.83
C GLN A 46 9.01 -12.00 17.73
N THR A 47 9.80 -12.88 17.14
CA THR A 47 10.88 -13.55 17.86
C THR A 47 12.20 -13.04 17.30
N TRP A 48 13.13 -12.78 18.22
CA TRP A 48 14.48 -12.41 17.90
C TRP A 48 15.41 -13.54 18.33
N LYS A 49 16.33 -13.91 17.45
CA LYS A 49 17.47 -14.76 17.79
C LYS A 49 18.73 -14.10 17.22
N PRO A 50 19.79 -13.94 18.03
CA PRO A 50 21.09 -13.57 17.50
C PRO A 50 21.56 -14.70 16.57
N GLY A 51 21.99 -14.35 15.36
CA GLY A 51 22.44 -15.34 14.39
C GLY A 51 23.77 -15.98 14.78
N GLN A 52 23.99 -17.23 14.35
CA GLN A 52 25.23 -17.99 14.61
C GLN A 52 26.28 -17.84 13.47
N SER A 53 26.07 -16.93 12.51
CA SER A 53 26.96 -16.65 11.38
C SER A 53 26.79 -15.18 10.92
N ASP A 54 27.26 -14.80 9.71
CA ASP A 54 27.24 -13.42 9.16
C ASP A 54 25.87 -12.67 9.18
N ALA A 55 24.78 -13.33 9.56
CA ALA A 55 23.51 -12.71 9.89
C ALA A 55 23.44 -12.36 11.39
N ILE A 56 23.17 -11.09 11.67
CA ILE A 56 23.28 -10.52 13.02
C ILE A 56 22.00 -10.80 13.83
N ASP A 57 20.82 -10.67 13.21
CA ASP A 57 19.52 -10.79 13.86
C ASP A 57 18.48 -11.49 12.96
N LEU A 58 17.64 -12.36 13.55
CA LEU A 58 16.45 -12.94 12.90
C LEU A 58 15.17 -12.30 13.43
N TYR A 59 14.28 -11.80 12.57
CA TYR A 59 12.92 -11.43 12.96
C TYR A 59 11.89 -12.29 12.22
N ILE A 60 10.88 -12.77 12.94
CA ILE A 60 9.71 -13.40 12.32
C ILE A 60 8.53 -12.45 12.44
N LEU A 61 8.01 -11.95 11.32
CA LEU A 61 6.79 -11.14 11.29
C LEU A 61 5.62 -12.04 10.89
N TYR A 62 4.63 -12.12 11.77
CA TYR A 62 3.39 -12.84 11.48
C TYR A 62 2.31 -11.88 11.00
N SER A 63 1.62 -12.22 9.91
CA SER A 63 0.41 -11.52 9.43
C SER A 63 -0.70 -12.52 9.10
N PRO A 64 -1.99 -12.11 9.08
CA PRO A 64 -3.07 -12.98 8.61
C PRO A 64 -2.75 -13.58 7.23
N LEU A 65 -3.08 -14.85 7.03
CA LEU A 65 -2.85 -15.53 5.76
C LEU A 65 -3.68 -14.90 4.64
N SER A 66 -3.04 -14.56 3.53
CA SER A 66 -3.70 -14.14 2.29
C SER A 66 -3.67 -15.25 1.25
N THR A 67 -4.75 -15.40 0.50
CA THR A 67 -4.86 -16.40 -0.57
C THR A 67 -4.17 -15.96 -1.87
N SER A 68 -4.07 -14.65 -2.09
CA SER A 68 -3.43 -14.05 -3.28
C SER A 68 -3.05 -12.58 -3.05
N ASN A 69 -2.57 -11.92 -4.10
CA ASN A 69 -2.32 -10.48 -4.14
C ASN A 69 -2.91 -9.86 -5.41
N PHE A 70 -2.77 -8.54 -5.58
CA PHE A 70 -3.40 -7.83 -6.70
C PHE A 70 -2.86 -8.27 -8.08
N LEU A 71 -1.69 -8.91 -8.18
CA LEU A 71 -1.23 -9.50 -9.45
C LEU A 71 -2.21 -10.57 -9.96
N ALA A 72 -2.83 -11.33 -9.05
CA ALA A 72 -3.82 -12.35 -9.41
C ALA A 72 -5.10 -11.73 -10.00
N LEU A 73 -5.46 -10.51 -9.58
CA LEU A 73 -6.62 -9.79 -10.12
C LEU A 73 -6.47 -9.50 -11.61
N TYR A 74 -5.25 -9.28 -12.12
CA TYR A 74 -5.04 -8.97 -13.54
C TYR A 74 -5.43 -10.12 -14.47
N LYS A 75 -5.44 -11.35 -13.97
CA LYS A 75 -5.83 -12.55 -14.73
C LYS A 75 -7.17 -13.13 -14.28
N SER A 76 -7.79 -12.56 -13.25
CA SER A 76 -9.02 -13.10 -12.68
C SER A 76 -10.27 -12.60 -13.40
N LYS A 77 -11.39 -13.31 -13.21
CA LYS A 77 -12.73 -12.88 -13.63
C LYS A 77 -13.45 -12.01 -12.60
N ALA A 78 -12.72 -11.44 -11.62
CA ALA A 78 -13.31 -10.57 -10.61
C ALA A 78 -14.00 -9.37 -11.28
N SER A 79 -15.22 -9.07 -10.82
CA SER A 79 -16.04 -7.98 -11.36
C SER A 79 -15.39 -6.62 -11.12
N LEU A 80 -15.81 -5.61 -11.89
CA LEU A 80 -15.37 -4.23 -11.65
C LEU A 80 -15.76 -3.74 -10.25
N ASP A 81 -16.92 -4.15 -9.72
CA ASP A 81 -17.34 -3.82 -8.35
C ASP A 81 -16.39 -4.40 -7.31
N THR A 82 -16.07 -5.70 -7.39
CA THR A 82 -15.09 -6.35 -6.50
C THR A 82 -13.74 -5.65 -6.56
N ARG A 83 -13.23 -5.36 -7.76
CA ARG A 83 -11.96 -4.64 -7.95
C ARG A 83 -12.01 -3.23 -7.34
N THR A 84 -13.12 -2.52 -7.51
CA THR A 84 -13.32 -1.17 -6.96
C THR A 84 -13.36 -1.19 -5.43
N ARG A 85 -14.03 -2.17 -4.83
CA ARG A 85 -14.06 -2.36 -3.36
C ARG A 85 -12.68 -2.70 -2.80
N LEU A 86 -11.93 -3.60 -3.45
CA LEU A 86 -10.56 -3.91 -3.05
C LEU A 86 -9.65 -2.67 -3.16
N PHE A 87 -9.76 -1.90 -4.25
CA PHE A 87 -9.02 -0.64 -4.42
C PHE A 87 -9.39 0.41 -3.36
N THR A 88 -10.68 0.53 -3.03
CA THR A 88 -11.18 1.39 -1.94
C THR A 88 -10.52 1.02 -0.61
N GLN A 89 -10.47 -0.27 -0.29
CA GLN A 89 -9.84 -0.77 0.93
C GLN A 89 -8.33 -0.49 0.99
N VAL A 90 -7.63 -0.49 -0.15
CA VAL A 90 -6.23 -0.07 -0.21
C VAL A 90 -6.10 1.42 0.11
N LEU A 91 -6.95 2.28 -0.47
CA LEU A 91 -6.93 3.71 -0.16
C LEU A 91 -7.31 4.01 1.30
N GLU A 92 -8.21 3.23 1.90
CA GLU A 92 -8.48 3.29 3.35
C GLU A 92 -7.23 2.96 4.17
N GLY A 93 -6.43 1.97 3.74
CA GLY A 93 -5.13 1.67 4.35
C GLY A 93 -4.12 2.81 4.21
N ILE A 94 -4.04 3.43 3.03
CA ILE A 94 -3.13 4.56 2.76
C ILE A 94 -3.51 5.79 3.59
N ALA A 95 -4.80 6.14 3.64
CA ALA A 95 -5.29 7.24 4.46
C ALA A 95 -4.89 7.03 5.92
N PHE A 96 -5.13 5.84 6.46
CA PHE A 96 -4.73 5.47 7.82
C PHE A 96 -3.21 5.58 8.06
N LEU A 97 -2.36 5.12 7.13
CA LEU A 97 -0.90 5.24 7.27
C LEU A 97 -0.48 6.72 7.32
N HIS A 98 -1.03 7.54 6.42
CA HIS A 98 -0.67 8.94 6.29
C HIS A 98 -1.16 9.77 7.48
N GLU A 99 -2.36 9.50 8.01
CA GLU A 99 -2.86 10.08 9.27
C GLU A 99 -1.91 9.80 10.44
N ASN A 100 -1.22 8.66 10.42
CA ASN A 100 -0.24 8.27 11.43
C ASN A 100 1.19 8.67 11.08
N GLY A 101 1.39 9.52 10.07
CA GLY A 101 2.69 10.02 9.64
C GLY A 101 3.62 8.94 9.08
N ILE A 102 3.07 7.89 8.47
CA ILE A 102 3.81 6.80 7.83
C ILE A 102 3.59 6.89 6.32
N THR A 103 4.67 6.95 5.56
CA THR A 103 4.64 6.78 4.09
C THR A 103 5.14 5.38 3.75
N HIS A 104 4.43 4.64 2.90
CA HIS A 104 4.76 3.26 2.53
C HIS A 104 5.92 3.17 1.52
N ARG A 105 5.91 4.01 0.47
CA ARG A 105 6.94 4.16 -0.59
C ARG A 105 7.18 2.96 -1.52
N ASP A 106 6.54 1.82 -1.29
CA ASP A 106 6.59 0.65 -2.21
C ASP A 106 5.19 0.06 -2.47
N ILE A 107 4.21 0.92 -2.74
CA ILE A 107 2.88 0.45 -3.15
C ILE A 107 2.97 -0.15 -4.55
N LYS A 108 2.61 -1.42 -4.64
CA LYS A 108 2.60 -2.21 -5.87
C LYS A 108 1.69 -3.42 -5.69
N PRO A 109 1.27 -4.08 -6.78
CA PRO A 109 0.30 -5.18 -6.69
C PRO A 109 0.77 -6.36 -5.86
N ALA A 110 2.08 -6.61 -5.80
CA ALA A 110 2.67 -7.66 -4.97
C ALA A 110 2.54 -7.38 -3.45
N ASN A 111 2.45 -6.11 -3.05
CA ASN A 111 2.36 -5.66 -1.65
C ASN A 111 0.91 -5.39 -1.22
N LEU A 112 -0.07 -5.73 -2.07
CA LEU A 112 -1.49 -5.58 -1.81
C LEU A 112 -2.13 -6.97 -1.84
N THR A 113 -2.40 -7.52 -0.65
CA THR A 113 -2.93 -8.87 -0.53
C THR A 113 -4.45 -8.89 -0.65
N VAL A 114 -4.98 -10.02 -1.12
CA VAL A 114 -6.41 -10.32 -1.16
C VAL A 114 -6.63 -11.56 -0.31
N ARG A 115 -7.38 -11.40 0.79
CA ARG A 115 -7.77 -12.50 1.67
C ARG A 115 -9.04 -13.17 1.18
N SER A 116 -10.01 -12.38 0.74
CA SER A 116 -11.25 -12.84 0.11
C SER A 116 -11.67 -11.94 -1.04
N TYR A 117 -12.31 -12.53 -2.05
CA TYR A 117 -12.97 -11.83 -3.16
C TYR A 117 -14.44 -11.54 -2.85
N ASP A 118 -15.06 -12.32 -1.94
CA ASP A 118 -16.44 -12.18 -1.51
C ASP A 118 -16.61 -12.63 -0.04
N PRO A 119 -16.91 -11.72 0.90
CA PRO A 119 -16.86 -10.28 0.71
C PRO A 119 -15.42 -9.83 0.37
N PRO A 120 -15.23 -8.76 -0.44
CA PRO A 120 -13.90 -8.25 -0.77
C PRO A 120 -13.10 -7.88 0.48
N ASP A 121 -11.86 -8.35 0.58
CA ASP A 121 -11.00 -8.11 1.74
C ASP A 121 -9.52 -8.01 1.33
N ALA A 122 -8.99 -6.78 1.32
CA ALA A 122 -7.63 -6.43 0.98
C ALA A 122 -6.85 -5.88 2.19
N GLN A 123 -5.54 -6.13 2.19
CA GLN A 123 -4.58 -5.57 3.15
C GLN A 123 -3.26 -5.16 2.49
N ILE A 124 -2.67 -4.08 3.00
CA ILE A 124 -1.32 -3.62 2.64
C ILE A 124 -0.29 -4.39 3.49
N ILE A 125 0.78 -4.84 2.82
CA ILE A 125 1.90 -5.58 3.43
C ILE A 125 3.25 -4.95 3.02
N ASP A 126 4.32 -5.41 3.67
CA ASP A 126 5.73 -5.09 3.37
C ASP A 126 6.12 -3.62 3.57
N PHE A 127 6.55 -3.32 4.79
CA PHE A 127 6.96 -1.98 5.21
C PHE A 127 8.48 -1.76 5.11
N GLY A 128 9.22 -2.59 4.38
CA GLY A 128 10.68 -2.47 4.25
C GLY A 128 11.16 -1.14 3.64
N CYS A 129 10.28 -0.48 2.87
CA CYS A 129 10.53 0.85 2.31
C CYS A 129 9.89 1.98 3.11
N ALA A 130 9.04 1.70 4.11
CA ALA A 130 8.22 2.71 4.75
C ALA A 130 9.03 3.69 5.63
N THR A 131 8.58 4.92 5.80
CA THR A 131 9.27 5.93 6.62
C THR A 131 8.30 6.77 7.42
N THR A 132 8.78 7.32 8.53
CA THR A 132 8.08 8.35 9.31
C THR A 132 8.67 9.74 9.11
N GLU A 133 9.68 9.86 8.26
CA GLU A 133 10.24 11.15 7.86
C GLU A 133 9.24 11.86 6.96
N THR A 134 9.02 13.15 7.23
CA THR A 134 8.06 13.97 6.48
C THR A 134 8.56 14.34 5.10
N LYS A 135 9.88 14.41 4.92
CA LYS A 135 10.56 14.58 3.64
C LYS A 135 11.84 13.78 3.62
N THR A 136 12.03 12.97 2.58
CA THR A 136 13.26 12.21 2.34
C THR A 136 13.97 12.72 1.10
N LEU A 137 15.30 12.64 1.06
CA LEU A 137 16.14 13.13 -0.04
C LEU A 137 17.23 12.13 -0.37
N TYR A 138 17.59 12.06 -1.66
CA TYR A 138 18.68 11.22 -2.19
C TYR A 138 18.51 9.71 -2.01
N ASP A 139 17.33 9.25 -1.57
CA ASP A 139 16.94 7.84 -1.62
C ASP A 139 15.92 7.55 -2.74
N ARG A 140 15.95 6.32 -3.26
CA ARG A 140 15.04 5.84 -4.32
C ARG A 140 14.38 4.53 -3.88
N PRO A 141 13.62 4.55 -2.78
CA PRO A 141 12.96 3.34 -2.25
C PRO A 141 11.87 2.87 -3.19
N GLY A 142 11.56 1.58 -3.15
CA GLY A 142 10.44 0.99 -3.89
C GLY A 142 10.80 0.38 -5.23
N THR A 143 9.77 0.08 -6.02
CA THR A 143 9.90 -0.71 -7.26
C THR A 143 9.76 0.18 -8.50
N ILE A 144 10.77 0.13 -9.38
CA ILE A 144 10.97 1.04 -10.54
C ILE A 144 9.69 1.39 -11.34
N PRO A 145 8.80 0.45 -11.71
CA PRO A 145 7.62 0.77 -12.52
C PRO A 145 6.55 1.59 -11.79
N TYR A 146 6.63 1.68 -10.46
CA TYR A 146 5.66 2.38 -9.61
C TYR A 146 6.20 3.66 -8.97
N LEU A 147 7.48 3.99 -9.20
CA LEU A 147 8.10 5.19 -8.63
C LEU A 147 7.46 6.46 -9.18
N ALA A 148 7.19 7.40 -8.27
CA ALA A 148 6.86 8.78 -8.65
C ALA A 148 8.07 9.47 -9.31
N PRO A 149 7.86 10.49 -10.18
CA PRO A 149 8.95 11.19 -10.87
C PRO A 149 10.03 11.72 -9.92
N GLU A 150 9.63 12.33 -8.81
CA GLU A 150 10.51 12.89 -7.79
C GLU A 150 11.33 11.81 -7.06
N GLN A 151 10.76 10.64 -6.78
CA GLN A 151 11.49 9.51 -6.20
C GLN A 151 12.54 8.97 -7.18
N ARG A 152 12.11 8.76 -8.42
CA ARG A 152 12.93 8.25 -9.52
C ARG A 152 14.16 9.13 -9.76
N ASP A 153 13.96 10.44 -9.67
CA ASP A 153 15.01 11.42 -9.92
C ASP A 153 15.84 11.71 -8.65
N GLY A 154 15.48 11.10 -7.51
CA GLY A 154 16.18 11.24 -6.22
C GLY A 154 15.98 12.61 -5.56
N GLN A 155 14.89 13.28 -5.92
CA GLN A 155 14.49 14.57 -5.37
C GLN A 155 13.78 14.38 -4.02
N TYR A 156 13.51 15.51 -3.36
CA TYR A 156 12.67 15.51 -2.17
C TYR A 156 11.32 14.89 -2.48
N HIS A 157 10.89 13.98 -1.63
CA HIS A 157 9.58 13.36 -1.76
C HIS A 157 8.96 13.11 -0.40
N ASP A 158 7.64 13.02 -0.39
CA ASP A 158 6.80 12.88 0.79
C ASP A 158 5.74 11.79 0.57
N LEU A 159 4.68 11.82 1.36
CA LEU A 159 3.57 10.88 1.29
C LEU A 159 2.84 10.82 -0.06
N SER A 160 2.99 11.84 -0.91
CA SER A 160 2.30 11.92 -2.20
C SER A 160 2.77 10.88 -3.21
N VAL A 161 3.91 10.23 -2.95
CA VAL A 161 4.44 9.13 -3.78
C VAL A 161 3.55 7.90 -3.75
N ASP A 162 2.91 7.65 -2.60
CA ASP A 162 1.97 6.53 -2.48
C ASP A 162 0.71 6.80 -3.30
N TYR A 163 0.32 8.07 -3.46
CA TYR A 163 -0.83 8.43 -4.30
C TYR A 163 -0.58 8.14 -5.78
N TRP A 164 0.63 8.49 -6.26
CA TRP A 164 1.07 8.14 -7.60
C TRP A 164 1.02 6.63 -7.82
N ALA A 165 1.63 5.86 -6.93
CA ALA A 165 1.66 4.40 -7.02
C ALA A 165 0.25 3.78 -6.96
N CYS A 166 -0.63 4.27 -6.09
CA CYS A 166 -2.04 3.86 -6.05
C CYS A 166 -2.76 4.10 -7.37
N ALA A 167 -2.52 5.24 -8.04
CA ALA A 167 -3.13 5.53 -9.33
C ALA A 167 -2.70 4.54 -10.42
N LEU A 168 -1.42 4.15 -10.42
CA LEU A 168 -0.91 3.13 -11.35
C LEU A 168 -1.55 1.77 -11.10
N VAL A 169 -1.62 1.33 -9.83
CA VAL A 169 -2.31 0.09 -9.43
C VAL A 169 -3.78 0.13 -9.82
N GLY A 170 -4.47 1.25 -9.57
CA GLY A 170 -5.86 1.46 -9.94
C GLY A 170 -6.09 1.30 -11.43
N ALA A 171 -5.24 1.93 -12.25
CA ALA A 171 -5.30 1.81 -13.71
C ALA A 171 -5.05 0.37 -14.20
N GLU A 172 -4.09 -0.34 -13.61
CA GLU A 172 -3.83 -1.76 -13.94
C GLU A 172 -5.03 -2.65 -13.56
N LEU A 173 -5.70 -2.39 -12.43
CA LEU A 173 -6.89 -3.14 -12.02
C LEU A 173 -8.05 -3.03 -13.01
N ILE A 174 -8.19 -1.89 -13.68
CA ILE A 174 -9.22 -1.66 -14.69
C ILE A 174 -8.76 -1.98 -16.12
N GLY A 175 -7.57 -2.57 -16.28
CA GLY A 175 -7.14 -3.19 -17.54
C GLY A 175 -6.03 -2.46 -18.29
N LEU A 176 -5.39 -1.44 -17.70
CA LEU A 176 -4.18 -0.85 -18.28
C LEU A 176 -3.09 -1.93 -18.38
N LYS A 177 -2.56 -2.13 -19.58
CA LYS A 177 -1.40 -2.99 -19.81
C LYS A 177 -0.16 -2.14 -19.96
N ARG A 178 0.90 -2.53 -19.26
CA ARG A 178 2.16 -1.79 -19.19
C ARG A 178 3.30 -2.78 -19.23
N ASN A 179 4.43 -2.34 -19.75
CA ASN A 179 5.68 -3.07 -19.54
C ASN A 179 6.16 -2.74 -18.11
N ASN A 180 6.75 -3.72 -17.42
CA ASN A 180 7.29 -3.55 -16.06
C ASN A 180 8.59 -2.73 -16.06
N GLU A 181 8.58 -1.60 -16.75
CA GLU A 181 9.71 -0.71 -16.97
C GLU A 181 9.47 0.64 -16.30
N ARG A 182 10.55 1.43 -16.23
CA ARG A 182 10.51 2.81 -15.73
C ARG A 182 9.55 3.64 -16.59
N ILE A 183 8.72 4.45 -15.93
CA ILE A 183 7.86 5.42 -16.59
C ILE A 183 8.68 6.66 -16.94
N GLY A 184 8.91 6.88 -18.23
CA GLY A 184 9.35 8.16 -18.79
C GLY A 184 8.15 9.02 -19.22
N ASP A 185 8.43 10.22 -19.73
CA ASP A 185 7.39 11.21 -20.07
C ASP A 185 6.43 10.70 -21.15
N GLU A 186 6.93 10.00 -22.17
CA GLU A 186 6.09 9.38 -23.21
C GLU A 186 5.22 8.24 -22.65
N GLY A 187 5.76 7.46 -21.70
CA GLY A 187 5.00 6.46 -20.98
C GLY A 187 3.86 7.11 -20.20
N LEU A 188 4.13 8.22 -19.49
CA LEU A 188 3.14 8.98 -18.75
C LEU A 188 2.03 9.53 -19.64
N LYS A 189 2.37 10.15 -20.78
CA LYS A 189 1.40 10.62 -21.78
C LYS A 189 0.52 9.48 -22.28
N THR A 190 1.09 8.32 -22.57
CA THR A 190 0.36 7.12 -23.01
C THR A 190 -0.67 6.69 -21.97
N ILE A 191 -0.31 6.71 -20.69
CA ILE A 191 -1.21 6.33 -19.59
C ILE A 191 -2.35 7.33 -19.44
N HIS A 192 -2.07 8.62 -19.53
CA HIS A 192 -3.11 9.66 -19.50
C HIS A 192 -4.08 9.53 -20.67
N SER A 193 -3.56 9.39 -21.90
CA SER A 193 -4.39 9.17 -23.08
C SER A 193 -5.24 7.90 -22.94
N TRP A 194 -4.69 6.83 -22.37
CA TRP A 194 -5.44 5.61 -22.11
C TRP A 194 -6.56 5.83 -21.09
N LEU A 195 -6.26 6.52 -19.97
CA LEU A 195 -7.25 6.85 -18.95
C LEU A 195 -8.37 7.70 -19.54
N ASP A 196 -8.07 8.67 -20.40
CA ASP A 196 -9.05 9.57 -21.03
C ASP A 196 -10.03 8.85 -21.96
N GLN A 197 -9.61 7.73 -22.56
CA GLN A 197 -10.47 6.89 -23.38
C GLN A 197 -11.39 5.95 -22.58
N GLN A 198 -11.16 5.79 -21.27
CA GLN A 198 -11.98 4.91 -20.44
C GLN A 198 -13.30 5.56 -20.04
N ASN A 199 -14.35 4.72 -19.92
CA ASN A 199 -15.61 5.11 -19.30
C ASN A 199 -15.35 5.64 -17.89
N SER A 200 -15.94 6.80 -17.59
CA SER A 200 -15.77 7.42 -16.27
C SER A 200 -16.42 6.56 -15.19
N ASN A 201 -15.59 5.90 -14.39
CA ASN A 201 -15.97 5.20 -13.17
C ASN A 201 -15.14 5.72 -11.99
N ALA A 202 -15.48 5.27 -10.78
CA ALA A 202 -14.82 5.74 -9.56
C ALA A 202 -13.29 5.55 -9.57
N VAL A 203 -12.81 4.39 -10.05
CA VAL A 203 -11.37 4.10 -10.15
C VAL A 203 -10.70 5.01 -11.19
N VAL A 204 -11.30 5.22 -12.36
CA VAL A 204 -10.77 6.14 -13.39
C VAL A 204 -10.67 7.57 -12.85
N LYS A 205 -11.70 8.07 -12.16
CA LYS A 205 -11.69 9.41 -11.54
C LYS A 205 -10.57 9.53 -10.49
N SER A 206 -10.45 8.51 -9.63
CA SER A 206 -9.37 8.39 -8.64
C SER A 206 -7.99 8.46 -9.30
N CYS A 207 -7.76 7.66 -10.35
CA CYS A 207 -6.48 7.62 -11.07
C CYS A 207 -6.13 8.98 -11.68
N ARG A 208 -7.08 9.65 -12.33
CA ARG A 208 -6.87 10.98 -12.94
C ARG A 208 -6.56 12.07 -11.91
N ALA A 209 -7.13 11.95 -10.71
CA ALA A 209 -6.92 12.90 -9.61
C ALA A 209 -5.58 12.69 -8.89
N MET A 210 -5.10 11.45 -8.80
CA MET A 210 -3.88 11.08 -8.07
C MET A 210 -2.62 11.03 -8.96
N LEU A 211 -2.75 10.72 -10.25
CA LEU A 211 -1.63 10.63 -11.18
C LEU A 211 -1.28 12.02 -11.76
N LYS A 212 -0.68 12.88 -10.94
CA LYS A 212 -0.14 14.19 -11.37
C LYS A 212 1.38 14.21 -11.27
N VAL A 213 2.04 14.89 -12.22
CA VAL A 213 3.50 15.07 -12.19
C VAL A 213 3.90 15.78 -10.89
N GLU A 214 3.34 16.96 -10.65
CA GLU A 214 3.58 17.72 -9.43
C GLU A 214 2.96 17.04 -8.20
N PRO A 215 3.75 16.75 -7.15
CA PRO A 215 3.29 16.16 -5.89
C PRO A 215 2.06 16.86 -5.29
N GLU A 216 2.07 18.19 -5.26
CA GLU A 216 1.04 19.04 -4.65
C GLU A 216 -0.29 19.00 -5.42
N GLY A 217 -0.25 18.60 -6.70
CA GLY A 217 -1.43 18.44 -7.53
C GLY A 217 -2.17 17.12 -7.28
N ARG A 218 -1.56 16.16 -6.58
CA ARG A 218 -2.13 14.83 -6.35
C ARG A 218 -3.19 14.89 -5.27
N MET A 219 -4.41 14.48 -5.61
CA MET A 219 -5.48 14.34 -4.61
C MET A 219 -5.11 13.28 -3.57
N THR A 220 -5.40 13.55 -2.30
CA THR A 220 -5.10 12.63 -1.21
C THR A 220 -6.02 11.40 -1.25
N ALA A 221 -5.59 10.30 -0.64
CA ALA A 221 -6.41 9.10 -0.49
C ALA A 221 -7.75 9.39 0.21
N GLU A 222 -7.74 10.22 1.27
CA GLU A 222 -8.94 10.65 1.99
C GLU A 222 -9.94 11.38 1.06
N LYS A 223 -9.48 12.38 0.31
CA LYS A 223 -10.35 13.12 -0.63
C LYS A 223 -10.90 12.23 -1.74
N VAL A 224 -10.08 11.32 -2.28
CA VAL A 224 -10.54 10.35 -3.29
C VAL A 224 -11.60 9.41 -2.71
N LEU A 225 -11.41 8.95 -1.47
CA LEU A 225 -12.39 8.13 -0.77
C LEU A 225 -13.72 8.86 -0.60
N GLU A 226 -13.69 10.13 -0.22
CA GLU A 226 -14.89 10.95 -0.01
C GLU A 226 -15.60 11.30 -1.32
N GLU A 227 -14.87 11.73 -2.34
CA GLU A 227 -15.47 12.24 -3.58
C GLU A 227 -15.91 11.13 -4.54
N TYR A 228 -15.13 10.04 -4.64
CA TYR A 228 -15.33 9.05 -5.71
C TYR A 228 -15.67 7.65 -5.20
N LEU A 229 -15.22 7.27 -4.00
CA LEU A 229 -15.32 5.89 -3.53
C LEU A 229 -16.20 5.69 -2.29
N ASP A 230 -16.86 6.73 -1.76
CA ASP A 230 -17.74 6.62 -0.58
C ASP A 230 -18.81 5.52 -0.73
N PRO A 231 -19.44 5.31 -1.91
CA PRO A 231 -20.39 4.20 -2.11
C PRO A 231 -19.79 2.79 -1.99
N TYR A 232 -18.47 2.66 -2.07
CA TYR A 232 -17.76 1.38 -2.02
C TYR A 232 -17.12 1.10 -0.66
N ARG A 233 -17.14 2.08 0.26
CA ARG A 233 -16.69 1.88 1.64
C ARG A 233 -17.61 0.88 2.34
N GLY A 234 -17.03 -0.04 3.11
CA GLY A 234 -17.83 -0.97 3.92
C GLY A 234 -18.55 -0.24 5.07
N ASP A 235 -19.45 -0.93 5.77
CA ASP A 235 -20.17 -0.48 6.97
C ASP A 235 -19.27 -0.15 8.20
N MET A 236 -18.00 0.20 7.98
CA MET A 236 -17.06 0.65 9.02
C MET A 236 -17.53 1.91 9.76
N LYS A 237 -18.53 2.65 9.23
CA LYS A 237 -19.15 3.82 9.90
C LYS A 237 -19.98 3.49 11.15
N LYS A 238 -20.23 2.22 11.52
CA LYS A 238 -20.98 1.86 12.75
C LYS A 238 -20.12 1.48 13.97
N GLY A 239 -18.79 1.48 13.87
CA GLY A 239 -17.91 0.83 14.87
C GLY A 239 -17.00 1.72 15.73
N SER A 240 -17.07 3.06 15.69
CA SER A 240 -16.17 3.91 16.51
C SER A 240 -16.82 5.18 17.08
N LYS A 241 -18.10 5.09 17.47
CA LYS A 241 -18.74 6.08 18.34
C LYS A 241 -19.56 5.36 19.42
N ARG A 242 -18.86 4.89 20.47
CA ARG A 242 -19.36 4.72 21.86
C ARG A 242 -18.31 3.97 22.69
N ALA A 243 -17.31 4.72 23.15
CA ALA A 243 -16.52 4.36 24.31
C ALA A 243 -15.98 5.62 25.00
N LEU A 244 -16.81 6.66 25.05
CA LEU A 244 -16.69 7.77 26.00
C LEU A 244 -18.15 8.10 26.34
N ASP A 245 -18.42 8.22 27.64
CA ASP A 245 -19.71 8.52 28.27
C ASP A 245 -20.56 7.29 28.67
N ALA A 246 -20.18 6.71 29.81
CA ALA A 246 -21.13 6.30 30.84
C ALA A 246 -20.51 6.63 32.22
N PRO A 247 -21.33 7.09 33.19
CA PRO A 247 -20.89 7.80 34.40
C PRO A 247 -20.13 6.95 35.42
#